data_AF-A0A7C6AI68-F1
#
_entry.id   AF-A0A7C6AI68-F1
#
_cell.length_a   1.000
_cell.length_b   1.000
_cell.length_c   1.000
_cell.angle_alpha   90.00
_cell.angle_beta   90.00
_cell.angle_gamma   90.00
#
_symmetry.space_group_name_H-M   'P 1'
#
loop_
_entity.id
_entity.type
_entity.pdbx_description
1 polymer ?
#
loop_
_entity_poly.entity_id
_entity_poly.type
_entity_poly.pdbx_seq_one_letter_code
_entity_poly.pdbx_strand_id
1 'polypeptide(L)'
;MHAVFDGDRVFRVRKLTELEDAAEVFIDMMFPQTYEELLELIERGVKVFLLKNTRMLKRLRVENHIKKSDEADARLLGIIPRSCFKQLTAREICLLKLIGEYEMHVRWGKIIRQWAQIHPSSFLKESARRLRCIANRYARKIIEEVKSGEGYATTYGLACDMLGVRDSVEVAILVARLPLNWRLSRLYGLLGLTPHKNKNYNHKLRTHLSKLATNIYLNNKRYEANIKLLEDLKNLPPKKAIYKLQLRIVRILKRAWQQQKQYTLAGGQ
;
A
#
# COMPACT_ATOMS: atom_id res chain seq x y z
N MET A 1 -6.79 -7.15 22.72
CA MET A 1 -5.90 -7.79 23.70
C MET A 1 -4.67 -8.26 22.93
N HIS A 2 -3.51 -7.74 23.29
CA HIS A 2 -2.23 -7.94 22.63
C HIS A 2 -1.33 -8.75 23.55
N ALA A 3 -0.63 -9.76 23.02
CA ALA A 3 0.44 -10.44 23.75
C ALA A 3 1.74 -9.66 23.56
N VAL A 4 2.44 -9.36 24.66
CA VAL A 4 3.64 -8.53 24.68
C VAL A 4 4.74 -9.30 25.40
N PHE A 5 5.96 -9.24 24.88
CA PHE A 5 7.16 -9.77 25.50
C PHE A 5 8.12 -8.61 25.77
N ASP A 6 8.49 -8.38 27.03
CA ASP A 6 9.36 -7.28 27.45
C ASP A 6 10.86 -7.64 27.46
N GLY A 7 11.20 -8.90 27.21
CA GLY A 7 12.56 -9.45 27.32
C GLY A 7 12.68 -10.52 28.40
N ASP A 8 11.82 -10.48 29.41
CA ASP A 8 11.80 -11.46 30.51
C ASP A 8 10.52 -12.29 30.51
N ARG A 9 9.37 -11.63 30.42
CA ARG A 9 8.05 -12.26 30.56
C ARG A 9 7.09 -11.88 29.44
N VAL A 10 6.11 -12.74 29.25
CA VAL A 10 4.98 -12.47 28.37
C VAL A 10 3.78 -12.06 29.21
N PHE A 11 3.14 -10.97 28.84
CA PHE A 11 1.90 -10.49 29.45
C PHE A 11 0.94 -10.00 28.38
N ARG A 12 -0.28 -9.65 28.78
CA ARG A 12 -1.33 -9.19 27.88
C ARG A 12 -1.81 -7.80 28.26
N VAL A 13 -1.92 -6.93 27.27
CA VAL A 13 -2.50 -5.58 27.40
C VAL A 13 -3.78 -5.49 26.59
N ARG A 14 -4.73 -4.64 26.98
CA ARG A 14 -5.96 -4.47 26.17
C ARG A 14 -5.68 -3.60 24.96
N LYS A 15 -4.95 -2.51 25.17
CA LYS A 15 -4.46 -1.54 24.18
C LYS A 15 -2.94 -1.44 24.23
N LEU A 16 -2.30 -1.17 23.10
CA LEU A 16 -0.85 -0.95 23.02
C LEU A 16 -0.41 0.32 23.77
N THR A 17 -1.31 1.26 24.01
CA THR A 17 -1.02 2.52 24.73
C THR A 17 -0.80 2.32 26.24
N GLU A 18 -1.15 1.15 26.77
CA GLU A 18 -0.83 0.70 28.14
C GLU A 18 0.67 0.43 28.34
N LEU A 19 1.47 0.42 27.27
CA LEU A 19 2.92 0.22 27.32
C LEU A 19 3.64 1.53 27.66
N GLU A 20 3.47 2.00 28.89
CA GLU A 20 3.90 3.36 29.27
C GLU A 20 5.41 3.57 29.28
N ASP A 21 6.17 2.56 29.69
CA ASP A 21 7.62 2.61 29.83
C ASP A 21 8.39 2.16 28.58
N ALA A 22 7.67 1.83 27.50
CA ALA A 22 8.30 1.27 26.30
C ALA A 22 8.97 2.36 25.45
N ALA A 23 10.31 2.28 25.32
CA ALA A 23 11.04 3.13 24.37
C ALA A 23 10.85 2.66 22.90
N GLU A 24 10.71 1.35 22.69
CA GLU A 24 10.60 0.74 21.37
C GLU A 24 9.58 -0.40 21.38
N VAL A 25 8.80 -0.52 20.29
CA VAL A 25 7.78 -1.56 20.13
C VAL A 25 8.00 -2.26 18.79
N PHE A 26 8.12 -3.59 18.83
CA PHE A 26 8.31 -4.43 17.64
C PHE A 26 7.04 -5.23 17.35
N ILE A 27 6.52 -5.10 16.13
CA ILE A 27 5.29 -5.77 15.68
C ILE A 27 5.52 -6.57 14.40
N ASP A 28 4.79 -7.66 14.23
CA ASP A 28 4.83 -8.50 13.03
C ASP A 28 3.87 -7.99 11.93
N MET A 29 2.73 -7.44 12.34
CA MET A 29 1.66 -7.01 11.46
C MET A 29 0.92 -5.82 12.05
N MET A 30 0.42 -4.94 11.17
CA MET A 30 -0.52 -3.88 11.54
C MET A 30 -1.93 -4.24 11.10
N PHE A 31 -2.88 -3.98 11.98
CA PHE A 31 -4.30 -4.10 11.71
C PHE A 31 -4.97 -2.71 11.76
N PRO A 32 -6.08 -2.49 11.03
CA PRO A 32 -6.79 -1.21 11.09
C PRO A 32 -7.14 -0.75 12.50
N GLN A 33 -7.48 -1.70 13.38
CA GLN A 33 -7.84 -1.45 14.78
C GLN A 33 -6.67 -0.89 15.59
N THR A 34 -5.43 -1.18 15.19
CA THR A 34 -4.23 -0.74 15.90
C THR A 34 -3.69 0.60 15.43
N TYR A 35 -4.24 1.21 14.37
CA TYR A 35 -3.65 2.44 13.81
C TYR A 35 -3.65 3.60 14.80
N GLU A 36 -4.75 3.84 15.53
CA GLU A 36 -4.78 4.94 16.52
C GLU A 36 -3.79 4.70 17.65
N GLU A 37 -3.74 3.47 18.16
CA GLU A 37 -2.83 3.12 19.25
C GLU A 37 -1.35 3.27 18.84
N LEU A 38 -1.00 2.90 17.61
CA LEU A 38 0.36 3.07 17.09
C LEU A 38 0.71 4.54 16.82
N LEU A 39 -0.26 5.36 16.41
CA LEU A 39 -0.05 6.80 16.24
C LEU A 39 0.19 7.47 17.59
N GLU A 40 -0.62 7.17 18.59
CA GLU A 40 -0.48 7.69 19.95
C GLU A 40 0.87 7.32 20.56
N LEU A 41 1.34 6.08 20.35
CA LEU A 41 2.69 5.66 20.77
C LEU A 41 3.79 6.51 20.10
N ILE A 42 3.70 6.75 18.79
CA ILE A 42 4.69 7.56 18.08
C ILE A 42 4.67 9.02 18.54
N GLU A 43 3.49 9.58 18.79
CA GLU A 43 3.33 10.94 19.32
C GLU A 43 3.96 11.11 20.71
N ARG A 44 3.95 10.04 21.52
CA ARG A 44 4.66 9.95 22.81
C ARG A 44 6.17 9.74 22.68
N GLY A 45 6.70 9.63 21.46
CA GLY A 45 8.13 9.42 21.19
C GLY A 45 8.56 7.95 21.13
N VAL A 46 7.62 7.00 21.22
CA VAL A 46 7.93 5.56 21.13
C VAL A 46 8.28 5.18 19.69
N LYS A 47 9.39 4.46 19.50
CA LYS A 47 9.79 3.98 18.18
C LYS A 47 9.09 2.66 17.84
N VAL A 48 8.20 2.70 16.86
CA VAL A 48 7.47 1.51 16.39
C VAL A 48 8.19 0.86 15.21
N PHE A 49 8.40 -0.45 15.27
CA PHE A 49 9.13 -1.26 14.28
C PHE A 49 8.26 -2.38 13.71
N LEU A 50 8.08 -2.41 12.40
CA LEU A 50 7.34 -3.46 11.69
C LEU A 50 8.28 -4.47 11.04
N LEU A 51 8.01 -5.76 11.22
CA LEU A 51 8.78 -6.85 10.62
C LEU A 51 8.71 -6.80 9.08
N LYS A 52 9.87 -6.72 8.41
CA LYS A 52 9.93 -6.63 6.93
C LYS A 52 9.48 -7.92 6.23
N ASN A 53 9.63 -9.08 6.88
CA ASN A 53 9.30 -10.39 6.33
C ASN A 53 8.67 -11.31 7.38
N THR A 54 7.34 -11.36 7.43
CA THR A 54 6.57 -12.19 8.38
C THR A 54 6.82 -13.70 8.24
N ARG A 55 7.42 -14.17 7.14
CA ARG A 55 7.82 -15.58 7.01
C ARG A 55 8.95 -15.96 7.94
N MET A 56 9.74 -14.99 8.41
CA MET A 56 10.78 -15.24 9.39
C MET A 56 10.18 -15.84 10.67
N LEU A 57 9.05 -15.29 11.14
CA LEU A 57 8.33 -15.87 12.28
C LEU A 57 7.85 -17.30 12.00
N LYS A 58 7.27 -17.55 10.81
CA LYS A 58 6.85 -18.90 10.45
C LYS A 58 8.03 -19.88 10.43
N ARG A 59 9.19 -19.45 9.92
CA ARG A 59 10.40 -20.27 9.88
C ARG A 59 10.94 -20.55 11.28
N LEU A 60 11.06 -19.51 12.11
CA LEU A 60 11.49 -19.64 13.50
C LEU A 60 10.58 -20.57 14.30
N ARG A 61 9.26 -20.51 14.09
CA ARG A 61 8.32 -21.47 14.71
C ARG A 61 8.65 -22.91 14.37
N VAL A 62 8.95 -23.20 13.10
CA VAL A 62 9.30 -24.56 12.66
C VAL A 62 10.66 -24.98 13.20
N GLU A 63 11.67 -24.12 13.10
CA GLU A 63 13.04 -24.38 13.57
C GLU A 63 13.09 -24.65 15.08
N ASN A 64 12.21 -24.02 15.87
CA ASN A 64 12.15 -24.18 17.31
C ASN A 64 11.05 -25.16 17.77
N HIS A 65 10.36 -25.85 16.86
CA HIS A 65 9.23 -26.74 17.16
C HIS A 65 8.11 -26.10 18.01
N ILE A 66 7.87 -24.79 17.82
CA ILE A 66 6.91 -24.01 18.60
C ILE A 66 5.54 -24.00 17.91
N LYS A 67 4.49 -24.39 18.66
CA LYS A 67 3.09 -24.25 18.22
C LYS A 67 2.71 -22.77 18.15
N LYS A 68 1.96 -22.39 17.11
CA LYS A 68 1.52 -21.00 16.94
C LYS A 68 0.60 -20.55 18.10
N SER A 69 1.01 -19.49 18.78
CA SER A 69 0.20 -18.67 19.70
C SER A 69 0.70 -17.23 19.66
N ASP A 70 -0.11 -16.27 20.08
CA ASP A 70 0.28 -14.86 20.11
C ASP A 70 1.48 -14.63 21.06
N GLU A 71 1.50 -15.36 22.18
CA GLU A 71 2.59 -15.31 23.17
C GLU A 71 3.90 -15.90 22.64
N ALA A 72 3.81 -16.99 21.87
CA ALA A 72 4.96 -17.56 21.18
C ALA A 72 5.49 -16.63 20.10
N ASP A 73 4.62 -16.05 19.28
CA ASP A 73 5.01 -15.11 18.23
C ASP A 73 5.65 -13.84 18.86
N ALA A 74 5.16 -13.35 20.01
CA ALA A 74 5.76 -12.23 20.75
C ALA A 74 7.19 -12.54 21.24
N ARG A 75 7.43 -13.72 21.83
CA ARG A 75 8.79 -14.15 22.21
C ARG A 75 9.71 -14.26 21.00
N LEU A 76 9.21 -14.83 19.91
CA LEU A 76 9.97 -15.00 18.67
C LEU A 76 10.30 -13.67 18.00
N LEU A 77 9.49 -12.63 18.16
CA LEU A 77 9.85 -11.29 17.70
C LEU A 77 11.09 -10.75 18.43
N GLY A 78 11.22 -11.03 19.74
CA GLY A 78 12.33 -10.57 20.58
C GLY A 78 13.71 -11.10 20.17
N ILE A 79 13.77 -12.26 19.49
CA ILE A 79 15.03 -12.84 19.00
C ILE A 79 15.41 -12.40 17.58
N ILE A 80 14.51 -11.70 16.87
CA ILE A 80 14.79 -11.26 15.50
C ILE A 80 15.69 -10.01 15.55
N PRO A 81 16.80 -9.95 14.79
CA PRO A 81 17.62 -8.76 14.75
C PRO A 81 16.86 -7.50 14.31
N ARG A 82 17.12 -6.37 14.97
CA ARG A 82 16.52 -5.06 14.66
C ARG A 82 16.59 -4.69 13.16
N SER A 83 17.66 -5.08 12.48
CA SER A 83 17.86 -4.83 11.04
C SER A 83 16.78 -5.44 10.15
N CYS A 84 16.08 -6.48 10.63
CA CYS A 84 14.96 -7.13 9.95
C CYS A 84 13.63 -6.35 10.08
N PHE A 85 13.62 -5.27 10.86
CA PHE A 85 12.44 -4.41 11.03
C PHE A 85 12.61 -3.08 10.30
N LYS A 86 11.47 -2.47 9.98
CA LYS A 86 11.35 -1.12 9.43
C LYS A 86 10.71 -0.24 10.50
N GLN A 87 11.37 0.85 10.87
CA GLN A 87 10.74 1.87 11.71
C GLN A 87 9.56 2.49 10.96
N LEU A 88 8.41 2.58 11.61
CA LEU A 88 7.24 3.25 11.09
C LEU A 88 7.26 4.71 11.50
N THR A 89 6.84 5.57 10.59
CA THR A 89 6.57 6.98 10.89
C THR A 89 5.06 7.18 11.07
N ALA A 90 4.66 8.19 11.87
CA ALA A 90 3.26 8.57 12.03
C ALA A 90 2.58 8.77 10.66
N ARG A 91 3.30 9.43 9.76
CA ARG A 91 2.89 9.66 8.38
C ARG A 91 2.55 8.38 7.61
N GLU A 92 3.41 7.37 7.68
CA GLU A 92 3.18 6.10 6.99
C GLU A 92 1.94 5.38 7.54
N ILE A 93 1.71 5.45 8.85
CA ILE A 93 0.51 4.87 9.48
C ILE A 93 -0.74 5.64 9.05
N CYS A 94 -0.71 6.97 9.09
CA CYS A 94 -1.80 7.83 8.59
C CYS A 94 -2.15 7.49 7.14
N LEU A 95 -1.14 7.35 6.28
CA LEU A 95 -1.35 7.02 4.87
C LEU A 95 -1.94 5.61 4.71
N LEU A 96 -1.48 4.63 5.47
CA LEU A 96 -2.04 3.27 5.45
C LEU A 96 -3.49 3.22 5.94
N LYS A 97 -3.83 4.01 6.96
CA LYS A 97 -5.21 4.21 7.44
C LYS A 97 -6.10 4.78 6.34
N LEU A 98 -5.69 5.90 5.73
CA LEU A 98 -6.44 6.52 4.63
C LEU A 98 -6.64 5.57 3.44
N ILE A 99 -5.61 4.82 3.06
CA ILE A 99 -5.69 3.83 1.97
C ILE A 99 -6.65 2.69 2.35
N GLY A 100 -6.62 2.21 3.60
CA GLY A 100 -7.54 1.19 4.10
C GLY A 100 -9.00 1.64 3.98
N GLU A 101 -9.31 2.85 4.44
CA GLU A 101 -10.64 3.45 4.35
C GLU A 101 -11.11 3.60 2.88
N TYR A 102 -10.24 4.13 2.02
CA TYR A 102 -10.50 4.21 0.58
C TYR A 102 -10.83 2.83 -0.03
N GLU A 103 -9.97 1.83 0.21
CA GLU A 103 -10.15 0.47 -0.31
C GLU A 103 -11.47 -0.16 0.18
N MET A 104 -11.84 0.07 1.44
CA MET A 104 -13.07 -0.42 2.04
C MET A 104 -14.30 0.19 1.35
N HIS A 105 -14.38 1.51 1.25
CA HIS A 105 -15.53 2.18 0.64
C HIS A 105 -15.67 1.89 -0.85
N VAL A 106 -14.55 1.77 -1.59
CA VAL A 106 -14.58 1.33 -3.00
C VAL A 106 -15.14 -0.09 -3.12
N ARG A 107 -14.77 -0.98 -2.20
CA ARG A 107 -15.26 -2.37 -2.19
C ARG A 107 -16.75 -2.43 -1.89
N TRP A 108 -17.21 -1.77 -0.83
CA TRP A 108 -18.63 -1.70 -0.49
C TRP A 108 -19.43 -1.06 -1.62
N GLY A 109 -18.94 0.04 -2.21
CA GLY A 109 -19.60 0.66 -3.35
C GLY A 109 -19.69 -0.24 -4.59
N LYS A 110 -18.78 -1.22 -4.75
CA LYS A 110 -18.91 -2.27 -5.78
C LYS A 110 -20.01 -3.27 -5.43
N ILE A 111 -20.02 -3.78 -4.20
CA ILE A 111 -21.03 -4.75 -3.73
C ILE A 111 -22.45 -4.17 -3.85
N ILE A 112 -22.66 -2.95 -3.34
CA ILE A 112 -23.96 -2.29 -3.40
C ILE A 112 -24.42 -2.06 -4.85
N ARG A 113 -23.51 -1.72 -5.77
CA ARG A 113 -23.85 -1.60 -7.19
C ARG A 113 -24.25 -2.92 -7.82
N GLN A 114 -23.62 -4.03 -7.43
CA GLN A 114 -24.01 -5.36 -7.90
C GLN A 114 -25.41 -5.73 -7.39
N TRP A 115 -25.71 -5.45 -6.12
CA TRP A 115 -27.06 -5.65 -5.58
C TRP A 115 -28.09 -4.78 -6.28
N ALA A 116 -27.77 -3.51 -6.58
CA ALA A 116 -28.67 -2.62 -7.31
C ALA A 116 -28.98 -3.07 -8.75
N GLN A 117 -28.12 -3.90 -9.35
CA GLN A 117 -28.37 -4.51 -10.67
C GLN A 117 -29.35 -5.68 -10.58
N ILE A 118 -29.29 -6.47 -9.49
CA ILE A 118 -30.16 -7.63 -9.25
C ILE A 118 -31.51 -7.18 -8.70
N HIS A 119 -31.51 -6.22 -7.79
CA HIS A 119 -32.68 -5.65 -7.14
C HIS A 119 -32.67 -4.13 -7.30
N PRO A 120 -33.22 -3.61 -8.41
CA PRO A 120 -33.26 -2.18 -8.67
C PRO A 120 -34.01 -1.43 -7.58
N SER A 121 -33.28 -0.73 -6.72
CA SER A 121 -33.82 0.10 -5.65
C SER A 121 -33.16 1.48 -5.66
N SER A 122 -33.97 2.53 -5.53
CA SER A 122 -33.49 3.91 -5.40
C SER A 122 -32.56 4.06 -4.20
N PHE A 123 -32.85 3.37 -3.09
CA PHE A 123 -32.03 3.34 -1.88
C PHE A 123 -30.62 2.77 -2.14
N LEU A 124 -30.51 1.66 -2.90
CA LEU A 124 -29.21 1.06 -3.22
C LEU A 124 -28.40 1.95 -4.17
N LYS A 125 -29.05 2.60 -5.15
CA LYS A 125 -28.40 3.57 -6.02
C LYS A 125 -27.85 4.76 -5.22
N GLU A 126 -28.64 5.28 -4.29
CA GLU A 126 -28.23 6.39 -3.42
C GLU A 126 -27.09 5.99 -2.48
N SER A 127 -27.16 4.79 -1.88
CA SER A 127 -26.10 4.24 -1.04
C SER A 127 -24.78 4.09 -1.82
N ALA A 128 -24.83 3.59 -3.06
CA ALA A 128 -23.66 3.51 -3.93
C ALA A 128 -23.09 4.89 -4.28
N ARG A 129 -23.95 5.92 -4.45
CA ARG A 129 -23.54 7.30 -4.67
C ARG A 129 -22.81 7.86 -3.45
N ARG A 130 -23.39 7.71 -2.26
CA ARG A 130 -22.79 8.16 -0.98
C ARG A 130 -21.44 7.51 -0.72
N LEU A 131 -21.33 6.19 -0.89
CA LEU A 131 -20.05 5.46 -0.75
C LEU A 131 -18.99 5.97 -1.73
N ARG A 132 -19.38 6.32 -2.96
CA ARG A 132 -18.45 6.94 -3.93
C ARG A 132 -17.98 8.30 -3.46
N CYS A 133 -18.86 9.16 -2.93
CA CYS A 133 -18.46 10.47 -2.40
C CYS A 133 -17.47 10.33 -1.23
N ILE A 134 -17.70 9.37 -0.33
CA ILE A 134 -16.79 9.07 0.78
C ILE A 134 -15.44 8.56 0.24
N ALA A 135 -15.45 7.61 -0.68
CA ALA A 135 -14.23 7.12 -1.33
C ALA A 135 -13.45 8.25 -2.01
N ASN A 136 -14.13 9.18 -2.70
CA ASN A 136 -13.49 10.33 -3.34
C ASN A 136 -12.91 11.33 -2.31
N ARG A 137 -13.53 11.46 -1.13
CA ARG A 137 -12.98 12.26 -0.03
C ARG A 137 -11.66 11.64 0.47
N TYR A 138 -11.64 10.33 0.71
CA TYR A 138 -10.40 9.66 1.10
C TYR A 138 -9.34 9.68 -0.02
N ALA A 139 -9.75 9.55 -1.28
CA ALA A 139 -8.84 9.65 -2.42
C ALA A 139 -8.11 10.99 -2.45
N ARG A 140 -8.81 12.11 -2.22
CA ARG A 140 -8.21 13.44 -2.12
C ARG A 140 -7.22 13.53 -0.95
N LYS A 141 -7.62 13.08 0.24
CA LYS A 141 -6.73 13.05 1.41
C LYS A 141 -5.47 12.22 1.18
N ILE A 142 -5.56 11.08 0.50
CA ILE A 142 -4.38 10.26 0.14
C ILE A 142 -3.44 11.05 -0.77
N ILE A 143 -3.98 11.76 -1.76
CA ILE A 143 -3.18 12.56 -2.69
C ILE A 143 -2.52 13.72 -1.96
N GLU A 144 -3.26 14.45 -1.12
CA GLU A 144 -2.75 15.53 -0.26
C GLU A 144 -1.61 15.02 0.63
N GLU A 145 -1.81 13.89 1.30
CA GLU A 145 -0.83 13.25 2.16
C GLU A 145 0.39 12.71 1.39
N VAL A 146 0.26 12.38 0.10
CA VAL A 146 1.41 12.03 -0.74
C VAL A 146 2.15 13.28 -1.21
N LYS A 147 1.43 14.36 -1.53
CA LYS A 147 1.99 15.63 -2.03
C LYS A 147 2.70 16.44 -0.95
N SER A 148 2.30 16.33 0.32
CA SER A 148 2.99 17.03 1.40
C SER A 148 4.29 16.34 1.85
N GLY A 149 4.74 15.29 1.16
CA GLY A 149 5.81 14.42 1.62
C GLY A 149 6.99 14.44 0.70
N GLU A 150 8.10 15.00 1.16
CA GLU A 150 9.27 15.33 0.35
C GLU A 150 9.71 14.19 -0.59
N GLY A 151 9.81 12.96 -0.09
CA GLY A 151 10.18 11.81 -0.91
C GLY A 151 9.08 11.31 -1.87
N TYR A 152 7.81 11.39 -1.44
CA TYR A 152 6.67 10.89 -2.22
C TYR A 152 6.17 11.90 -3.25
N ALA A 153 6.16 13.18 -2.92
CA ALA A 153 5.63 14.28 -3.72
C ALA A 153 6.32 14.36 -5.08
N THR A 154 7.65 14.38 -5.09
CA THR A 154 8.46 14.42 -6.31
C THR A 154 8.26 13.18 -7.16
N THR A 155 8.30 11.99 -6.54
CA THR A 155 8.06 10.72 -7.24
C THR A 155 6.64 10.67 -7.85
N TYR A 156 5.65 11.16 -7.10
CA TYR A 156 4.26 11.23 -7.51
C TYR A 156 4.04 12.19 -8.67
N GLY A 157 4.55 13.43 -8.57
CA GLY A 157 4.45 14.43 -9.63
C GLY A 157 5.05 13.94 -10.93
N LEU A 158 6.32 13.49 -10.89
CA LEU A 158 6.99 12.93 -12.07
C LEU A 158 6.25 11.74 -12.68
N ALA A 159 5.74 10.83 -11.85
CA ALA A 159 4.97 9.68 -12.35
C ALA A 159 3.65 10.12 -13.00
N CYS A 160 2.94 11.08 -12.41
CA CYS A 160 1.73 11.67 -12.95
C CYS A 160 1.99 12.33 -14.31
N ASP A 161 3.05 13.13 -14.43
CA ASP A 161 3.43 13.82 -15.66
C ASP A 161 3.80 12.84 -16.77
N MET A 162 4.65 11.85 -16.47
CA MET A 162 5.03 10.80 -17.43
C MET A 162 3.85 9.94 -17.89
N LEU A 163 2.83 9.77 -17.04
CA LEU A 163 1.60 9.05 -17.37
C LEU A 163 0.53 9.95 -17.99
N GLY A 164 0.73 11.28 -18.00
CA GLY A 164 -0.26 12.30 -18.33
C GLY A 164 -1.58 12.14 -17.60
N VAL A 165 -1.52 11.83 -16.29
CA VAL A 165 -2.69 11.76 -15.42
C VAL A 165 -2.56 12.79 -14.30
N ARG A 166 -3.66 13.48 -14.00
CA ARG A 166 -3.72 14.45 -12.89
C ARG A 166 -4.43 13.84 -11.70
N ASP A 167 -3.93 14.13 -10.50
CA ASP A 167 -4.57 13.79 -9.21
C ASP A 167 -5.06 12.34 -9.11
N SER A 168 -4.22 11.40 -9.56
CA SER A 168 -4.57 9.98 -9.55
C SER A 168 -4.28 9.35 -8.20
N VAL A 169 -5.34 8.96 -7.47
CA VAL A 169 -5.21 8.19 -6.22
C VAL A 169 -4.50 6.86 -6.43
N GLU A 170 -4.68 6.25 -7.60
CA GLU A 170 -4.05 4.96 -7.92
C GLU A 170 -2.53 5.14 -8.06
N VAL A 171 -2.04 6.25 -8.64
CA VAL A 171 -0.62 6.60 -8.65
C VAL A 171 -0.12 6.87 -7.23
N ALA A 172 -0.87 7.64 -6.43
CA ALA A 172 -0.50 7.96 -5.05
C ALA A 172 -0.32 6.70 -4.20
N ILE A 173 -1.27 5.75 -4.27
CA ILE A 173 -1.21 4.47 -3.56
C ILE A 173 -0.01 3.63 -4.03
N LEU A 174 0.23 3.57 -5.35
CA LEU A 174 1.35 2.80 -5.89
C LEU A 174 2.70 3.38 -5.48
N VAL A 175 2.87 4.71 -5.51
CA VAL A 175 4.09 5.39 -5.05
C VAL A 175 4.34 5.16 -3.57
N ALA A 176 3.29 5.25 -2.75
CA ALA A 176 3.40 5.08 -1.30
C ALA A 176 3.74 3.64 -0.88
N ARG A 177 3.16 2.64 -1.58
CA ARG A 177 3.19 1.24 -1.12
C ARG A 177 4.11 0.31 -1.90
N LEU A 178 4.54 0.68 -3.10
CA LEU A 178 5.51 -0.15 -3.83
C LEU A 178 6.91 0.05 -3.26
N PRO A 179 7.69 -1.02 -3.06
CA PRO A 179 9.11 -0.92 -2.71
C PRO A 179 9.91 -0.53 -3.95
N LEU A 180 9.77 0.71 -4.41
CA LEU A 180 10.37 1.20 -5.66
C LEU A 180 11.90 1.14 -5.65
N ASN A 181 12.55 0.96 -4.50
CA ASN A 181 13.97 0.66 -4.39
C ASN A 181 14.36 -0.73 -4.95
N TRP A 182 13.42 -1.66 -5.10
CA TRP A 182 13.70 -3.00 -5.63
C TRP A 182 14.04 -3.00 -7.12
N ARG A 183 14.70 -4.09 -7.56
CA ARG A 183 14.91 -4.38 -8.99
C ARG A 183 13.56 -4.55 -9.69
N LEU A 184 13.47 -4.12 -10.95
CA LEU A 184 12.25 -4.16 -11.74
C LEU A 184 11.64 -5.56 -11.85
N SER A 185 12.47 -6.59 -12.00
CA SER A 185 12.02 -8.00 -12.01
C SER A 185 11.33 -8.42 -10.71
N ARG A 186 11.81 -7.93 -9.55
CA ARG A 186 11.17 -8.20 -8.24
C ARG A 186 9.84 -7.45 -8.12
N LEU A 187 9.74 -6.23 -8.64
CA LEU A 187 8.47 -5.49 -8.70
C LEU A 187 7.45 -6.21 -9.57
N TYR A 188 7.86 -6.72 -10.74
CA TYR A 188 6.99 -7.54 -11.59
C TYR A 188 6.53 -8.81 -10.88
N GLY A 189 7.44 -9.50 -10.19
CA GLY A 189 7.07 -10.67 -9.38
C GLY A 189 6.09 -10.32 -8.24
N LEU A 190 6.30 -9.20 -7.54
CA LEU A 190 5.39 -8.70 -6.51
C LEU A 190 4.00 -8.35 -7.08
N LEU A 191 3.94 -7.94 -8.34
CA LEU A 191 2.68 -7.57 -9.00
C LEU A 191 2.11 -8.72 -9.84
N GLY A 192 2.71 -9.91 -9.84
CA GLY A 192 2.26 -11.03 -10.66
C GLY A 192 2.26 -10.72 -12.17
N LEU A 193 3.20 -9.89 -12.62
CA LEU A 193 3.45 -9.55 -14.03
C LEU A 193 4.55 -10.44 -14.64
N THR A 194 4.82 -11.59 -14.02
CA THR A 194 5.74 -12.61 -14.50
C THR A 194 4.95 -13.87 -14.90
N PRO A 195 5.39 -14.62 -15.92
CA PRO A 195 4.68 -15.81 -16.39
C PRO A 195 4.50 -16.88 -15.31
N HIS A 196 5.46 -16.98 -14.38
CA HIS A 196 5.36 -17.88 -13.23
C HIS A 196 4.69 -17.19 -12.04
N LYS A 197 3.67 -17.85 -11.47
CA LYS A 197 2.95 -17.40 -10.28
C LYS A 197 3.92 -17.31 -9.11
N ASN A 198 4.34 -16.10 -8.78
CA ASN A 198 5.04 -15.86 -7.53
C ASN A 198 4.06 -16.04 -6.37
N LYS A 199 4.34 -16.92 -5.40
CA LYS A 199 3.54 -17.09 -4.18
C LYS A 199 3.44 -15.81 -3.33
N ASN A 200 4.19 -14.76 -3.68
CA ASN A 200 4.36 -13.54 -2.89
C ASN A 200 3.72 -12.31 -3.57
N TYR A 201 2.88 -12.50 -4.59
CA TYR A 201 2.30 -11.35 -5.27
C TYR A 201 1.26 -10.63 -4.38
N ASN A 202 1.26 -9.30 -4.44
CA ASN A 202 0.37 -8.46 -3.66
C ASN A 202 -0.88 -8.14 -4.49
N HIS A 203 -1.97 -8.86 -4.19
CA HIS A 203 -3.26 -8.68 -4.86
C HIS A 203 -3.81 -7.26 -4.78
N LYS A 204 -3.58 -6.54 -3.67
CA LYS A 204 -4.08 -5.17 -3.49
C LYS A 204 -3.37 -4.22 -4.45
N LEU A 205 -2.04 -4.21 -4.43
CA LEU A 205 -1.24 -3.39 -5.36
C LEU A 205 -1.49 -3.76 -6.81
N ARG A 206 -1.66 -5.06 -7.10
CA ARG A 206 -2.07 -5.52 -8.42
C ARG A 206 -3.41 -4.92 -8.86
N THR A 207 -4.37 -4.83 -7.95
CA THR A 207 -5.69 -4.24 -8.22
C THR A 207 -5.57 -2.76 -8.55
N HIS A 208 -4.80 -1.99 -7.79
CA HIS A 208 -4.55 -0.56 -8.06
C HIS A 208 -3.87 -0.34 -9.41
N LEU A 209 -2.85 -1.13 -9.72
CA LEU A 209 -2.19 -1.10 -11.03
C LEU A 209 -3.14 -1.43 -12.18
N SER A 210 -4.00 -2.44 -12.01
CA SER A 210 -5.02 -2.78 -13.01
C SER A 210 -5.99 -1.64 -13.24
N LYS A 211 -6.49 -1.00 -12.18
CA LYS A 211 -7.42 0.13 -12.27
C LYS A 211 -6.78 1.31 -12.99
N LEU A 212 -5.55 1.66 -12.63
CA LEU A 212 -4.82 2.74 -13.29
C LEU A 212 -4.64 2.48 -14.78
N ALA A 213 -4.17 1.29 -15.15
CA ALA A 213 -3.98 0.92 -16.55
C ALA A 213 -5.30 0.94 -17.33
N THR A 214 -6.38 0.36 -16.79
CA THR A 214 -7.69 0.37 -17.43
C THR A 214 -8.22 1.79 -17.60
N ASN A 215 -8.07 2.66 -16.59
CA ASN A 215 -8.53 4.04 -16.67
C ASN A 215 -7.76 4.82 -17.74
N ILE A 216 -6.42 4.70 -17.80
CA ILE A 216 -5.60 5.34 -18.83
C ILE A 216 -6.02 4.84 -20.22
N TYR A 217 -6.16 3.53 -20.39
CA TYR A 217 -6.56 2.93 -21.67
C TYR A 217 -7.95 3.40 -22.15
N LEU A 218 -8.94 3.39 -21.25
CA LEU A 218 -10.31 3.81 -21.59
C LEU A 218 -10.42 5.31 -21.85
N ASN A 219 -9.73 6.14 -21.08
CA ASN A 219 -9.77 7.60 -21.27
C ASN A 219 -9.08 8.01 -22.57
N ASN A 220 -7.94 7.41 -22.91
CA ASN A 220 -7.29 7.68 -24.20
C ASN A 220 -8.19 7.25 -25.37
N LYS A 221 -8.86 6.10 -25.29
CA LYS A 221 -9.81 5.68 -26.33
C LYS A 221 -10.98 6.65 -26.52
N ARG A 222 -11.40 7.35 -25.46
CA ARG A 222 -12.54 8.29 -25.49
C ARG A 222 -12.17 9.70 -25.93
N TYR A 223 -10.99 10.17 -25.57
CA TYR A 223 -10.61 11.58 -25.69
C TYR A 223 -9.31 11.80 -26.48
N GLU A 224 -8.71 10.74 -27.04
CA GLU A 224 -7.39 10.73 -27.69
C GLU A 224 -6.25 11.32 -26.83
N ALA A 225 -6.49 11.47 -25.52
CA ALA A 225 -5.56 12.08 -24.60
C ALA A 225 -4.37 11.15 -24.35
N ASN A 226 -3.16 11.61 -24.69
CA ASN A 226 -1.87 10.96 -24.40
C ASN A 226 -1.45 9.84 -25.38
N ILE A 227 -1.50 10.16 -26.68
CA ILE A 227 -1.23 9.25 -27.82
C ILE A 227 0.10 8.49 -27.66
N LYS A 228 1.19 9.16 -27.24
CA LYS A 228 2.53 8.57 -27.15
C LYS A 228 2.62 7.34 -26.24
N LEU A 229 1.86 7.30 -25.13
CA LEU A 229 1.91 6.19 -24.18
C LEU A 229 1.27 4.91 -24.74
N LEU A 230 0.36 5.03 -25.72
CA LEU A 230 -0.46 3.92 -26.23
C LEU A 230 -0.27 3.66 -27.73
N GLU A 231 0.61 4.37 -28.43
CA GLU A 231 0.84 4.25 -29.88
C GLU A 231 1.00 2.79 -30.35
N ASP A 232 1.89 2.02 -29.73
CA ASP A 232 2.13 0.60 -30.05
C ASP A 232 1.09 -0.36 -29.44
N LEU A 233 0.10 0.16 -28.72
CA LEU A 233 -0.96 -0.63 -28.09
C LEU A 233 -2.28 -0.59 -28.86
N LYS A 234 -2.45 0.35 -29.81
CA LYS A 234 -3.70 0.59 -30.55
C LYS A 234 -4.25 -0.66 -31.25
N ASN A 235 -3.38 -1.50 -31.79
CA ASN A 235 -3.77 -2.69 -32.57
C ASN A 235 -3.84 -3.98 -31.73
N LEU A 236 -3.64 -3.89 -30.41
CA LEU A 236 -3.64 -5.07 -29.56
C LEU A 236 -5.04 -5.34 -28.99
N PRO A 237 -5.39 -6.62 -28.76
CA PRO A 237 -6.57 -6.97 -27.96
C PRO A 237 -6.54 -6.25 -26.60
N PRO A 238 -7.68 -5.75 -26.08
CA PRO A 238 -7.71 -4.92 -24.87
C PRO A 238 -6.98 -5.53 -23.67
N LYS A 239 -7.12 -6.85 -23.46
CA LYS A 239 -6.41 -7.57 -22.39
C LYS A 239 -4.88 -7.48 -22.53
N LYS A 240 -4.36 -7.63 -23.74
CA LYS A 240 -2.92 -7.54 -24.05
C LYS A 240 -2.42 -6.09 -23.94
N ALA A 241 -3.20 -5.13 -24.43
CA ALA A 241 -2.89 -3.70 -24.31
C ALA A 241 -2.79 -3.26 -22.85
N ILE A 242 -3.80 -3.59 -22.03
CA ILE A 242 -3.82 -3.28 -20.60
C ILE A 242 -2.63 -3.93 -19.89
N TYR A 243 -2.31 -5.19 -20.19
CA TYR A 243 -1.15 -5.86 -19.58
C TYR A 243 0.19 -5.17 -19.92
N LYS A 244 0.42 -4.82 -21.20
CA LYS A 244 1.60 -4.05 -21.60
C LYS A 244 1.67 -2.68 -20.92
N LEU A 245 0.53 -2.00 -20.79
CA LEU A 245 0.43 -0.72 -20.11
C LEU A 245 0.78 -0.84 -18.61
N GLN A 246 0.39 -1.92 -17.95
CA GLN A 246 0.77 -2.18 -16.55
C GLN A 246 2.29 -2.30 -16.39
N LEU A 247 2.96 -3.02 -17.31
CA LEU A 247 4.43 -3.09 -17.30
C LEU A 247 5.07 -1.70 -17.47
N ARG A 248 4.53 -0.87 -18.38
CA ARG A 248 4.99 0.50 -18.60
C ARG A 248 4.81 1.39 -17.38
N ILE A 249 3.63 1.35 -16.74
CA ILE A 249 3.36 2.11 -15.51
C ILE A 249 4.39 1.77 -14.44
N VAL A 250 4.70 0.49 -14.22
CA VAL A 250 5.70 0.09 -13.22
C VAL A 250 7.10 0.62 -13.57
N ARG A 251 7.50 0.61 -14.85
CA ARG A 251 8.75 1.22 -15.30
C ARG A 251 8.79 2.73 -15.05
N ILE A 252 7.68 3.41 -15.33
CA ILE A 252 7.55 4.86 -15.12
C ILE A 252 7.67 5.19 -13.63
N LEU A 253 6.95 4.47 -12.76
CA LEU A 253 7.06 4.64 -11.30
C LEU A 253 8.49 4.42 -10.81
N LYS A 254 9.18 3.39 -11.31
CA LYS A 254 10.58 3.12 -10.97
C LYS A 254 11.51 4.24 -11.45
N ARG A 255 11.32 4.75 -12.67
CA ARG A 255 12.10 5.85 -13.23
C ARG A 255 11.89 7.16 -12.46
N ALA A 256 10.65 7.51 -12.14
CA ALA A 256 10.32 8.68 -11.32
C ALA A 256 11.02 8.64 -9.96
N TRP A 257 11.01 7.47 -9.30
CA TRP A 257 11.73 7.28 -8.03
C TRP A 257 13.25 7.39 -8.18
N GLN A 258 13.83 6.87 -9.27
CA GLN A 258 15.28 6.99 -9.53
C GLN A 258 15.69 8.44 -9.79
N GLN A 259 14.90 9.19 -10.54
CA GLN A 259 15.16 10.62 -10.80
C GLN A 259 15.10 11.43 -9.51
N GLN A 260 14.08 11.21 -8.68
CA GLN A 260 13.98 11.84 -7.35
C GLN A 260 15.26 11.61 -6.52
N LYS A 261 15.80 10.40 -6.51
CA LYS A 261 17.04 10.07 -5.81
C LYS A 261 18.28 10.76 -6.39
N GLN A 262 18.38 10.88 -7.71
CA GLN A 262 19.48 11.58 -8.36
C GLN A 262 19.48 13.08 -8.00
N TYR A 263 18.32 13.73 -7.99
CA TYR A 263 18.21 15.13 -7.55
C TYR A 263 18.59 15.32 -6.08
N THR A 264 18.22 14.38 -5.21
CA THR A 264 18.58 14.46 -3.78
C THR A 264 20.09 14.29 -3.55
N LEU A 265 20.79 13.57 -4.42
CA LEU A 265 22.23 13.31 -4.32
C LEU A 265 23.09 14.38 -5.02
N ALA A 266 22.55 15.06 -6.03
CA ALA A 266 23.28 16.03 -6.85
C ALA A 266 23.18 17.48 -6.35
N GLY A 267 22.44 17.77 -5.28
CA GLY A 267 22.18 19.13 -4.83
C GLY A 267 21.72 19.26 -3.38
N GLY A 268 22.39 18.57 -2.44
CA GLY A 268 22.21 18.84 -1.02
C GLY A 268 23.05 20.05 -0.58
N GLN A 269 22.49 21.26 -0.73
CA GLN A 269 22.84 22.45 0.04
C GLN A 269 21.69 22.77 0.98
#